data_AF-Q8VYH9-F1
#
_entry.id   AF-Q8VYH9-F1
#
_cell.length_a   1.000
_cell.length_b   1.000
_cell.length_c   1.000
_cell.angle_alpha   90.00
_cell.angle_beta   90.00
_cell.angle_gamma   90.00
#
_symmetry.space_group_name_H-M   'P 1'
#
loop_
_entity.id
_entity.type
_entity.pdbx_description
1 polymer ?
#
loop_
_entity_poly.entity_id
_entity_poly.type
_entity_poly.pdbx_seq_one_letter_code
_entity_poly.pdbx_strand_id
1 'polypeptide(L)'
;KAIPPHCFKRSLLRSFSYVVYDLSLSFIFYSIATTYFHLLPSPITYIAWPVYWAFQGCILTSVWVLGHECGHHAFSEYNWLDDTIGLILHSSLLVPYFSFKISHRRHHSNIASLERDEVFVPRLKSAIPWYSKYLNNPPGRALTLVATLFIGWPLYLAFNVSGRYYDRFACHYDPYSPIYSDRERLQIYISDAMIFVAAYVLYKIAMAKGLAWLVCIYGVPLLIVNALVVTITSLQHTHVALPHYDSSEWDWLRG
;
A
#
# COMPACT_ATOMS: atom_id res chain seq x y z
N LYS A 1 -7.91 -32.93 -6.22
CA LYS A 1 -7.70 -31.49 -6.51
C LYS A 1 -9.06 -30.89 -6.87
N ALA A 2 -9.63 -30.02 -6.01
CA ALA A 2 -10.97 -29.46 -6.19
C ALA A 2 -11.02 -28.28 -7.17
N ILE A 3 -9.87 -27.64 -7.46
CA ILE A 3 -9.78 -26.47 -8.36
C ILE A 3 -9.36 -26.92 -9.77
N PRO A 4 -10.05 -26.49 -10.85
CA PRO A 4 -9.70 -26.84 -12.22
C PRO A 4 -8.26 -26.44 -12.63
N PRO A 5 -7.53 -27.26 -13.41
CA PRO A 5 -6.14 -26.96 -13.80
C PRO A 5 -5.96 -25.64 -14.56
N HIS A 6 -6.97 -25.22 -15.32
CA HIS A 6 -6.90 -23.98 -16.09
C HIS A 6 -6.88 -22.74 -15.20
N CYS A 7 -7.37 -22.81 -13.95
CA CYS A 7 -7.31 -21.70 -12.99
C CYS A 7 -5.88 -21.36 -12.55
N PHE A 8 -4.92 -22.26 -12.78
CA PHE A 8 -3.51 -22.05 -12.48
C PHE A 8 -2.71 -21.50 -13.68
N LYS A 9 -3.33 -21.38 -14.86
CA LYS A 9 -2.68 -20.84 -16.06
C LYS A 9 -2.87 -19.33 -16.13
N ARG A 10 -1.78 -18.59 -15.99
CA ARG A 10 -1.79 -17.11 -15.97
C ARG A 10 -1.40 -16.58 -17.34
N SER A 11 -2.29 -15.81 -17.97
CA SER A 11 -2.04 -15.24 -19.29
C SER A 11 -1.21 -13.96 -19.18
N LEU A 12 0.07 -14.03 -19.59
CA LEU A 12 0.96 -12.88 -19.65
C LEU A 12 0.36 -11.72 -20.44
N LEU A 13 -0.21 -12.00 -21.61
CA LEU A 13 -0.82 -10.97 -22.46
C LEU A 13 -1.94 -10.23 -21.71
N ARG A 14 -2.78 -10.99 -20.99
CA ARG A 14 -3.86 -10.41 -20.20
C ARG A 14 -3.31 -9.57 -19.04
N SER A 15 -2.36 -10.07 -18.27
CA SER A 15 -1.77 -9.34 -17.15
C SER A 15 -1.11 -8.04 -17.61
N PHE A 16 -0.32 -8.07 -18.69
CA PHE A 16 0.27 -6.86 -19.26
C PHE A 16 -0.75 -5.91 -19.89
N SER A 17 -1.87 -6.40 -20.42
CA SER A 17 -2.92 -5.53 -20.94
C SER A 17 -3.50 -4.61 -19.86
N TYR A 18 -3.63 -5.09 -18.61
CA TYR A 18 -4.06 -4.27 -17.49
C TYR A 18 -3.00 -3.24 -17.08
N VAL A 19 -1.70 -3.60 -17.08
CA VAL A 19 -0.61 -2.63 -16.83
C VAL A 19 -0.65 -1.50 -17.87
N VAL A 20 -0.74 -1.84 -19.16
CA VAL A 20 -0.80 -0.85 -20.24
C VAL A 20 -2.05 0.01 -20.12
N TYR A 21 -3.20 -0.60 -19.82
CA TYR A 21 -4.46 0.11 -19.66
C TYR A 21 -4.39 1.15 -18.53
N ASP A 22 -3.98 0.74 -17.32
CA ASP A 22 -3.93 1.62 -16.15
C ASP A 22 -2.91 2.75 -16.33
N LEU A 23 -1.72 2.44 -16.88
CA LEU A 23 -0.70 3.46 -17.16
C LEU A 23 -1.11 4.42 -18.29
N SER A 24 -1.85 3.94 -19.29
CA SER A 24 -2.38 4.80 -20.36
C SER A 24 -3.42 5.77 -19.80
N LEU A 25 -4.36 5.29 -18.97
CA LEU A 25 -5.31 6.17 -18.30
C LEU A 25 -4.62 7.19 -17.40
N SER A 26 -3.67 6.74 -16.59
CA SER A 26 -2.86 7.62 -15.72
C SER A 26 -2.15 8.71 -16.53
N PHE A 27 -1.59 8.36 -17.69
CA PHE A 27 -0.93 9.30 -18.59
C PHE A 27 -1.91 10.26 -19.27
N ILE A 28 -3.10 9.81 -19.67
CA ILE A 28 -4.14 10.66 -20.27
C ILE A 28 -4.58 11.72 -19.26
N PHE A 29 -4.92 11.32 -18.03
CA PHE A 29 -5.33 12.27 -16.99
C PHE A 29 -4.22 13.24 -16.63
N TYR A 30 -2.98 12.76 -16.51
CA TYR A 30 -1.79 13.60 -16.35
C TYR A 30 -1.69 14.65 -17.48
N SER A 31 -1.79 14.20 -18.74
CA SER A 31 -1.67 15.06 -19.91
C SER A 31 -2.77 16.10 -19.96
N ILE A 32 -4.00 15.73 -19.59
CA ILE A 32 -5.12 16.66 -19.50
C ILE A 32 -4.84 17.73 -18.44
N ALA A 33 -4.44 17.32 -17.24
CA ALA A 33 -4.16 18.23 -16.14
C ALA A 33 -3.04 19.22 -16.50
N THR A 34 -1.92 18.74 -17.06
CA THR A 34 -0.78 19.62 -17.36
C THR A 34 -0.98 20.50 -18.58
N THR A 35 -1.83 20.10 -19.53
CA THR A 35 -2.03 20.82 -20.80
C THR A 35 -3.22 21.77 -20.75
N TYR A 36 -4.29 21.44 -20.03
CA TYR A 36 -5.54 22.21 -20.10
C TYR A 36 -5.94 22.93 -18.82
N PHE A 37 -5.49 22.51 -17.62
CA PHE A 37 -6.02 23.11 -16.38
C PHE A 37 -5.68 24.59 -16.22
N HIS A 38 -4.53 25.01 -16.75
CA HIS A 38 -4.13 26.42 -16.74
C HIS A 38 -4.96 27.29 -17.71
N LEU A 39 -5.67 26.68 -18.65
CA LEU A 39 -6.58 27.36 -19.59
C LEU A 39 -8.00 27.49 -19.04
N LEU A 40 -8.33 26.77 -17.96
CA LEU A 40 -9.65 26.81 -17.35
C LEU A 40 -9.86 28.13 -16.59
N PRO A 41 -11.00 28.82 -16.78
CA PRO A 41 -11.29 30.01 -16.01
C PRO A 41 -11.58 29.67 -14.54
N SER A 42 -11.35 30.64 -13.65
CA SER A 42 -11.84 30.55 -12.27
C SER A 42 -13.38 30.61 -12.25
N PRO A 43 -14.09 29.78 -11.46
CA PRO A 43 -13.57 28.85 -10.44
C PRO A 43 -13.36 27.40 -10.93
N ILE A 44 -13.58 27.11 -12.21
CA ILE A 44 -13.57 25.75 -12.77
C ILE A 44 -12.22 25.06 -12.56
N THR A 45 -11.10 25.79 -12.68
CA THR A 45 -9.77 25.22 -12.43
C THR A 45 -9.62 24.63 -11.01
N TYR A 46 -10.24 25.25 -10.00
CA TYR A 46 -10.18 24.77 -8.61
C TYR A 46 -11.02 23.52 -8.38
N ILE A 47 -12.03 23.27 -9.22
CA ILE A 47 -12.84 22.05 -9.20
C ILE A 47 -12.14 20.93 -9.98
N ALA A 48 -11.45 21.28 -11.08
CA ALA A 48 -10.74 20.33 -11.92
C ALA A 48 -9.63 19.57 -11.17
N TRP A 49 -8.93 20.23 -10.25
CA TRP A 49 -7.87 19.61 -9.44
C TRP A 49 -8.36 18.47 -8.53
N PRO A 50 -9.36 18.66 -7.63
CA PRO A 50 -9.93 17.57 -6.86
C PRO A 50 -10.47 16.42 -7.70
N VAL A 51 -11.10 16.72 -8.83
CA VAL A 51 -11.58 15.70 -9.77
C VAL A 51 -10.41 14.89 -10.32
N TYR A 52 -9.37 15.55 -10.81
CA TYR A 52 -8.15 14.89 -11.26
C TYR A 52 -7.52 14.03 -10.16
N TRP A 53 -7.37 14.56 -8.94
CA TRP A 53 -6.78 13.82 -7.83
C TRP A 53 -7.56 12.56 -7.50
N ALA A 54 -8.90 12.64 -7.44
CA ALA A 54 -9.75 11.49 -7.18
C ALA A 54 -9.57 10.40 -8.25
N PHE A 55 -9.68 10.76 -9.54
CA PHE A 55 -9.53 9.78 -10.62
C PHE A 55 -8.10 9.24 -10.73
N GLN A 56 -7.09 10.11 -10.66
CA GLN A 56 -5.70 9.72 -10.75
C GLN A 56 -5.30 8.80 -9.59
N GLY A 57 -5.71 9.12 -8.37
CA GLY A 57 -5.48 8.28 -7.20
C GLY A 57 -6.17 6.91 -7.31
N CYS A 58 -7.42 6.85 -7.79
CA CYS A 58 -8.11 5.59 -8.05
C CYS A 58 -7.40 4.74 -9.11
N ILE A 59 -6.97 5.33 -10.23
CA ILE A 59 -6.23 4.61 -11.28
C ILE A 59 -4.88 4.10 -10.75
N LEU A 60 -4.14 4.92 -10.01
CA LEU A 60 -2.88 4.50 -9.40
C LEU A 60 -3.07 3.45 -8.29
N THR A 61 -4.26 3.36 -7.70
CA THR A 61 -4.60 2.26 -6.79
C THR A 61 -4.72 0.95 -7.55
N SER A 62 -5.25 0.94 -8.77
CA SER A 62 -5.21 -0.25 -9.65
C SER A 62 -3.77 -0.67 -9.97
N VAL A 63 -2.88 0.29 -10.22
CA VAL A 63 -1.44 0.02 -10.41
C VAL A 63 -0.81 -0.58 -9.15
N TRP A 64 -1.18 -0.08 -7.96
CA TRP A 64 -0.76 -0.65 -6.69
C TRP A 64 -1.22 -2.10 -6.54
N VAL A 65 -2.48 -2.39 -6.89
CA VAL A 65 -3.06 -3.74 -6.87
C VAL A 65 -2.30 -4.68 -7.82
N LEU A 66 -1.94 -4.24 -9.03
CA LEU A 66 -1.12 -5.06 -9.95
C LEU A 66 0.24 -5.41 -9.34
N GLY A 67 0.91 -4.47 -8.67
CA GLY A 67 2.13 -4.75 -7.93
C GLY A 67 1.92 -5.72 -6.75
N HIS A 68 0.78 -5.61 -6.07
CA HIS A 68 0.38 -6.55 -5.02
C HIS A 68 0.17 -7.98 -5.56
N GLU A 69 -0.51 -8.13 -6.69
CA GLU A 69 -0.71 -9.43 -7.36
C GLU A 69 0.62 -10.05 -7.82
N CYS A 70 1.59 -9.23 -8.22
CA CYS A 70 2.95 -9.69 -8.46
C CYS A 70 3.59 -10.28 -7.18
N GLY A 71 3.35 -9.67 -6.02
CA GLY A 71 3.79 -10.19 -4.71
C GLY A 71 3.20 -11.57 -4.37
N HIS A 72 1.98 -11.85 -4.82
CA HIS A 72 1.33 -13.16 -4.73
C HIS A 72 1.80 -14.16 -5.78
N HIS A 73 2.67 -13.74 -6.69
CA HIS A 73 3.00 -14.48 -7.90
C HIS A 73 1.75 -14.88 -8.71
N ALA A 74 0.73 -14.02 -8.74
CA ALA A 74 -0.51 -14.24 -9.49
C ALA A 74 -0.46 -13.61 -10.89
N PHE A 75 0.53 -12.74 -11.16
CA PHE A 75 0.64 -11.99 -12.41
C PHE A 75 1.08 -12.87 -13.58
N SER A 76 2.03 -13.79 -13.37
CA SER A 76 2.48 -14.73 -14.40
C SER A 76 2.90 -16.09 -13.84
N GLU A 77 3.32 -17.00 -14.73
CA GLU A 77 3.94 -18.27 -14.35
C GLU A 77 5.44 -18.12 -13.99
N TYR A 78 6.01 -16.93 -14.17
CA TYR A 78 7.43 -16.64 -13.97
C TYR A 78 7.65 -15.73 -12.76
N ASN A 79 8.00 -16.32 -11.61
CA ASN A 79 8.17 -15.57 -10.37
C ASN A 79 9.18 -14.42 -10.46
N TRP A 80 10.25 -14.57 -11.24
CA TRP A 80 11.25 -13.51 -11.44
C TRP A 80 10.68 -12.30 -12.20
N LEU A 81 9.75 -12.54 -13.13
CA LEU A 81 9.10 -11.50 -13.90
C LEU A 81 8.11 -10.75 -13.01
N ASP A 82 7.32 -11.48 -12.22
CA ASP A 82 6.42 -10.90 -11.23
C ASP A 82 7.21 -10.02 -10.25
N ASP A 83 8.33 -10.53 -9.72
CA ASP A 83 9.18 -9.75 -8.82
C ASP A 83 9.73 -8.48 -9.48
N THR A 84 10.11 -8.56 -10.76
CA THR A 84 10.63 -7.41 -11.50
C THR A 84 9.54 -6.36 -11.73
N ILE A 85 8.36 -6.77 -12.20
CA ILE A 85 7.24 -5.86 -12.46
C ILE A 85 6.72 -5.27 -11.15
N GLY A 86 6.53 -6.10 -10.13
CA GLY A 86 6.13 -5.66 -8.80
C GLY A 86 7.09 -4.63 -8.21
N LEU A 87 8.41 -4.88 -8.29
CA LEU A 87 9.42 -3.93 -7.84
C LEU A 87 9.31 -2.58 -8.55
N ILE A 88 9.12 -2.55 -9.86
CA ILE A 88 8.98 -1.31 -10.63
C ILE A 88 7.70 -0.57 -10.24
N LEU A 89 6.55 -1.25 -10.25
CA LEU A 89 5.25 -0.63 -10.00
C LEU A 89 5.15 -0.11 -8.57
N HIS A 90 5.49 -0.92 -7.56
CA HIS A 90 5.45 -0.50 -6.15
C HIS A 90 6.47 0.59 -5.84
N SER A 91 7.70 0.52 -6.36
CA SER A 91 8.69 1.59 -6.11
C SER A 91 8.25 2.94 -6.72
N SER A 92 7.57 2.92 -7.87
CA SER A 92 6.99 4.13 -8.47
C SER A 92 5.89 4.79 -7.60
N LEU A 93 5.31 4.03 -6.68
CA LEU A 93 4.33 4.46 -5.69
C LEU A 93 4.93 4.55 -4.27
N LEU A 94 6.27 4.56 -4.15
CA LEU A 94 7.00 4.62 -2.88
C LEU A 94 6.66 3.48 -1.90
N VAL A 95 6.40 2.29 -2.43
CA VAL A 95 6.18 1.06 -1.65
C VAL A 95 7.40 0.15 -1.76
N PRO A 96 8.04 -0.25 -0.64
CA PRO A 96 9.20 -1.13 -0.68
C PRO A 96 8.74 -2.56 -1.01
N TYR A 97 8.78 -2.92 -2.31
CA TYR A 97 8.12 -4.13 -2.84
C TYR A 97 8.41 -5.43 -2.09
N PHE A 98 9.68 -5.84 -1.95
CA PHE A 98 10.04 -7.08 -1.28
C PHE A 98 9.74 -7.03 0.21
N SER A 99 10.03 -5.90 0.86
CA SER A 99 9.69 -5.68 2.27
C SER A 99 8.21 -5.90 2.53
N PHE A 100 7.35 -5.31 1.69
CA PHE A 100 5.90 -5.48 1.74
C PHE A 100 5.48 -6.89 1.35
N LYS A 101 5.94 -7.44 0.23
CA LYS A 101 5.63 -8.81 -0.22
C LYS A 101 5.87 -9.84 0.88
N ILE A 102 6.98 -9.69 1.60
CA ILE A 102 7.41 -10.63 2.63
C ILE A 102 6.55 -10.50 3.90
N SER A 103 6.29 -9.29 4.41
CA SER A 103 5.38 -9.10 5.55
C SER A 103 3.93 -9.46 5.19
N HIS A 104 3.50 -9.10 3.98
CA HIS A 104 2.18 -9.42 3.45
C HIS A 104 1.94 -10.93 3.31
N ARG A 105 2.93 -11.70 2.83
CA ARG A 105 2.85 -13.16 2.83
C ARG A 105 2.69 -13.73 4.25
N ARG A 106 3.36 -13.14 5.25
CA ARG A 106 3.20 -13.55 6.65
C ARG A 106 1.82 -13.20 7.17
N HIS A 107 1.29 -12.02 6.87
CA HIS A 107 -0.10 -11.64 7.15
C HIS A 107 -1.06 -12.72 6.60
N HIS A 108 -0.99 -13.03 5.31
CA HIS A 108 -1.87 -14.03 4.69
C HIS A 108 -1.73 -15.45 5.26
N SER A 109 -0.59 -15.78 5.87
CA SER A 109 -0.37 -17.09 6.49
C SER A 109 -0.80 -17.15 7.96
N ASN A 110 -1.13 -16.00 8.56
CA ASN A 110 -1.43 -15.86 9.98
C ASN A 110 -2.63 -14.93 10.23
N ILE A 111 -3.56 -14.83 9.27
CA ILE A 111 -4.70 -13.91 9.37
C ILE A 111 -5.44 -14.18 10.68
N ALA A 112 -5.90 -13.11 11.33
CA ALA A 112 -6.67 -13.17 12.57
C ALA A 112 -5.92 -13.74 13.79
N SER A 113 -4.61 -14.02 13.69
CA SER A 113 -3.79 -14.34 14.86
C SER A 113 -3.41 -13.07 15.62
N LEU A 114 -3.72 -13.01 16.92
CA LEU A 114 -3.30 -11.90 17.77
C LEU A 114 -1.78 -11.79 17.94
N GLU A 115 -1.08 -12.93 17.87
CA GLU A 115 0.37 -12.99 18.07
C GLU A 115 1.15 -12.91 16.77
N ARG A 116 0.60 -13.40 15.65
CA ARG A 116 1.39 -13.63 14.41
C ARG A 116 0.95 -12.85 13.19
N ASP A 117 -0.22 -12.21 13.19
CA ASP A 117 -0.64 -11.38 12.08
C ASP A 117 0.25 -10.11 11.97
N GLU A 118 0.51 -9.61 10.77
CA GLU A 118 1.44 -8.51 10.52
C GLU A 118 0.76 -7.15 10.35
N VAL A 119 -0.57 -7.10 10.29
CA VAL A 119 -1.28 -5.83 10.04
C VAL A 119 -2.71 -5.87 10.59
N PHE A 120 -3.21 -4.71 11.02
CA PHE A 120 -4.53 -4.51 11.65
C PHE A 120 -4.79 -5.38 12.89
N VAL A 121 -3.73 -5.76 13.61
CA VAL A 121 -3.86 -6.54 14.85
C VAL A 121 -4.54 -5.68 15.93
N PRO A 122 -5.69 -6.10 16.47
CA PRO A 122 -6.38 -5.32 17.49
C PRO A 122 -5.58 -5.30 18.78
N ARG A 123 -5.47 -4.13 19.40
CA ARG A 123 -4.83 -4.00 20.71
C ARG A 123 -5.75 -4.56 21.79
N LEU A 124 -5.18 -5.37 22.68
CA LEU A 124 -5.85 -5.75 23.92
C LEU A 124 -6.18 -4.50 24.73
N LYS A 125 -7.29 -4.55 25.47
CA LYS A 125 -7.78 -3.42 26.29
C LYS A 125 -6.71 -2.88 27.25
N SER A 126 -5.83 -3.73 27.78
CA SER A 126 -4.71 -3.37 28.65
C SER A 126 -3.62 -2.56 27.95
N ALA A 127 -3.48 -2.70 26.62
CA ALA A 127 -2.48 -2.01 25.81
C ALA A 127 -3.03 -0.75 25.11
N ILE A 128 -4.30 -0.40 25.32
CA ILE A 128 -4.92 0.81 24.78
C ILE A 128 -4.42 2.01 25.61
N PRO A 129 -3.84 3.06 24.97
CA PRO A 129 -3.36 4.24 25.68
C PRO A 129 -4.47 4.95 26.48
N TRP A 130 -4.11 5.49 27.64
CA TRP A 130 -5.05 6.21 28.52
C TRP A 130 -5.76 7.38 27.83
N TYR A 131 -5.13 7.99 26.81
CA TYR A 131 -5.67 9.13 26.10
C TYR A 131 -6.74 8.74 25.06
N SER A 132 -6.81 7.47 24.65
CA SER A 132 -7.78 6.99 23.65
C SER A 132 -9.23 7.22 24.10
N LYS A 133 -9.50 7.30 25.41
CA LYS A 133 -10.82 7.65 25.94
C LYS A 133 -11.28 9.06 25.55
N TYR A 134 -10.36 10.01 25.38
CA TYR A 134 -10.67 11.37 24.93
C TYR A 134 -10.85 11.48 23.42
N LEU A 135 -10.38 10.48 22.67
CA LEU A 135 -10.61 10.36 21.23
C LEU A 135 -11.90 9.59 20.90
N ASN A 136 -12.53 8.95 21.89
CA ASN A 136 -13.74 8.15 21.71
C ASN A 136 -15.04 9.00 21.68
N ASN A 137 -15.04 10.05 20.86
CA ASN A 137 -16.20 10.91 20.54
C ASN A 137 -16.20 11.21 19.03
N PRO A 138 -17.28 11.77 18.45
CA PRO A 138 -17.35 11.93 16.99
C PRO A 138 -16.18 12.73 16.37
N PRO A 139 -15.77 13.89 16.92
CA PRO A 139 -14.57 14.59 16.43
C PRO A 139 -13.28 13.79 16.57
N GLY A 140 -13.05 13.14 17.70
CA GLY A 140 -11.85 12.33 17.94
C GLY A 140 -11.76 11.11 17.01
N ARG A 141 -12.90 10.48 16.72
CA ARG A 141 -13.00 9.38 15.74
C ARG A 141 -12.73 9.88 14.33
N ALA A 142 -13.30 11.01 13.94
CA ALA A 142 -13.03 11.62 12.63
C ALA A 142 -11.53 11.95 12.47
N LEU A 143 -10.90 12.55 13.49
CA LEU A 143 -9.46 12.81 13.49
C LEU A 143 -8.63 11.53 13.37
N THR A 144 -8.99 10.50 14.13
CA THR A 144 -8.30 9.20 14.09
C THR A 144 -8.42 8.55 12.72
N LEU A 145 -9.60 8.61 12.09
CA LEU A 145 -9.83 8.10 10.74
C LEU A 145 -9.00 8.88 9.71
N VAL A 146 -9.04 10.21 9.74
CA VAL A 146 -8.21 11.05 8.85
C VAL A 146 -6.73 10.72 9.00
N ALA A 147 -6.22 10.62 10.23
CA ALA A 147 -4.83 10.23 10.45
C ALA A 147 -4.53 8.82 9.91
N THR A 148 -5.42 7.86 10.19
CA THR A 148 -5.26 6.47 9.70
C THR A 148 -5.20 6.43 8.18
N LEU A 149 -6.10 7.13 7.49
CA LEU A 149 -6.17 7.12 6.03
C LEU A 149 -4.99 7.81 5.36
N PHE A 150 -4.55 8.97 5.85
CA PHE A 150 -3.53 9.76 5.16
C PHE A 150 -2.09 9.46 5.59
N ILE A 151 -1.87 9.11 6.85
CA ILE A 151 -0.52 8.85 7.38
C ILE A 151 -0.35 7.42 7.93
N GLY A 152 -1.42 6.62 8.03
CA GLY A 152 -1.34 5.26 8.55
C GLY A 152 -0.44 4.36 7.71
N TRP A 153 -0.48 4.44 6.38
CA TRP A 153 0.39 3.66 5.50
C TRP A 153 1.89 3.99 5.69
N PRO A 154 2.34 5.25 5.60
CA PRO A 154 3.73 5.61 5.92
C PRO A 154 4.14 5.19 7.34
N LEU A 155 3.27 5.36 8.34
CA LEU A 155 3.56 4.99 9.72
C LEU A 155 3.65 3.48 9.91
N TYR A 156 2.85 2.69 9.18
CA TYR A 156 2.96 1.23 9.17
C TYR A 156 4.32 0.79 8.60
N LEU A 157 4.73 1.35 7.46
CA LEU A 157 6.02 1.01 6.87
C LEU A 157 7.19 1.40 7.77
N ALA A 158 7.18 2.61 8.34
CA ALA A 158 8.30 3.15 9.12
C ALA A 158 8.34 2.66 10.57
N PHE A 159 7.18 2.42 11.21
CA PHE A 159 7.09 2.18 12.66
C PHE A 159 6.17 1.01 13.05
N ASN A 160 5.66 0.24 12.07
CA ASN A 160 4.80 -0.93 12.30
C ASN A 160 3.55 -0.64 13.17
N VAL A 161 2.96 0.56 13.06
CA VAL A 161 1.93 1.06 13.99
C VAL A 161 0.68 0.16 14.09
N SER A 162 0.33 -0.55 13.01
CA SER A 162 -0.81 -1.46 12.93
C SER A 162 -0.43 -2.95 12.95
N GLY A 163 0.86 -3.30 13.03
CA GLY A 163 1.31 -4.69 13.05
C GLY A 163 1.38 -5.29 14.45
N ARG A 164 1.74 -6.58 14.52
CA ARG A 164 2.03 -7.27 15.78
C ARG A 164 3.19 -6.64 16.56
N TYR A 165 3.23 -6.98 17.85
CA TYR A 165 4.37 -6.69 18.69
C TYR A 165 5.59 -7.52 18.30
N TYR A 166 6.76 -6.89 18.37
CA TYR A 166 8.07 -7.49 18.23
C TYR A 166 8.94 -7.03 19.41
N ASP A 167 9.85 -7.88 19.87
CA ASP A 167 10.79 -7.56 20.97
C ASP A 167 11.80 -6.45 20.60
N ARG A 168 11.85 -6.07 19.32
CA ARG A 168 12.67 -5.02 18.76
C ARG A 168 11.82 -4.10 17.88
N PHE A 169 12.35 -2.91 17.61
CA PHE A 169 11.75 -1.98 16.66
C PHE A 169 11.58 -2.64 15.28
N ALA A 170 10.35 -2.63 14.78
CA ALA A 170 9.98 -3.19 13.50
C ALA A 170 9.79 -2.08 12.47
N CYS A 171 10.52 -2.19 11.37
CA CYS A 171 10.51 -1.24 10.26
C CYS A 171 10.64 -2.00 8.94
N HIS A 172 9.87 -1.62 7.92
CA HIS A 172 9.91 -2.26 6.61
C HIS A 172 11.15 -1.87 5.78
N TYR A 173 11.86 -0.82 6.20
CA TYR A 173 13.10 -0.32 5.59
C TYR A 173 14.36 -0.74 6.34
N ASP A 174 14.25 -1.57 7.38
CA ASP A 174 15.40 -2.13 8.09
C ASP A 174 15.60 -3.60 7.68
N PRO A 175 16.67 -3.95 6.94
CA PRO A 175 17.00 -5.34 6.61
C PRO A 175 17.19 -6.24 7.84
N TYR A 176 17.49 -5.68 9.01
CA TYR A 176 17.62 -6.41 10.28
C TYR A 176 16.38 -6.29 11.17
N SER A 177 15.29 -5.79 10.62
CA SER A 177 13.99 -5.74 11.29
C SER A 177 13.57 -7.15 11.71
N PRO A 178 12.95 -7.32 12.90
CA PRO A 178 12.47 -8.62 13.37
C PRO A 178 11.36 -9.22 12.49
N ILE A 179 10.84 -8.44 11.54
CA ILE A 179 9.93 -8.91 10.49
C ILE A 179 10.64 -9.96 9.61
N TYR A 180 11.93 -9.81 9.32
CA TYR A 180 12.62 -10.56 8.27
C TYR A 180 13.59 -11.62 8.79
N SER A 181 13.76 -12.69 8.01
CA SER A 181 14.82 -13.67 8.23
C SER A 181 16.12 -13.26 7.54
N ASP A 182 17.25 -13.84 7.95
CA ASP A 182 18.58 -13.55 7.39
C ASP A 182 18.67 -13.77 5.89
N ARG A 183 17.89 -14.71 5.35
CA ARG A 183 17.87 -15.05 3.91
C ARG A 183 17.12 -14.01 3.06
N GLU A 184 16.28 -13.20 3.69
CA GLU A 184 15.43 -12.21 3.02
C GLU A 184 16.09 -10.83 2.92
N ARG A 185 17.16 -10.58 3.69
CA ARG A 185 17.79 -9.26 3.83
C ARG A 185 18.21 -8.63 2.50
N LEU A 186 18.74 -9.44 1.57
CA LEU A 186 19.14 -8.96 0.25
C LEU A 186 17.96 -8.32 -0.49
N GLN A 187 16.76 -8.90 -0.36
CA GLN A 187 15.56 -8.38 -1.00
C GLN A 187 15.13 -7.04 -0.40
N ILE A 188 15.32 -6.85 0.91
CA ILE A 188 15.06 -5.58 1.59
C ILE A 188 16.01 -4.49 1.08
N TYR A 189 17.31 -4.78 0.99
CA TYR A 189 18.28 -3.85 0.40
C TYR A 189 17.92 -3.45 -1.03
N ILE A 190 17.44 -4.38 -1.86
CA ILE A 190 17.00 -4.09 -3.23
C ILE A 190 15.78 -3.16 -3.23
N SER A 191 14.80 -3.42 -2.37
CA SER A 191 13.64 -2.54 -2.19
C SER A 191 14.03 -1.14 -1.76
N ASP A 192 14.87 -1.01 -0.74
CA ASP A 192 15.31 0.29 -0.24
C ASP A 192 16.09 1.08 -1.30
N ALA A 193 16.98 0.41 -2.04
CA ALA A 193 17.69 1.02 -3.16
C ALA A 193 16.73 1.58 -4.22
N MET A 194 15.66 0.85 -4.56
CA MET A 194 14.66 1.32 -5.51
C MET A 194 13.79 2.47 -4.97
N ILE A 195 13.54 2.51 -3.66
CA ILE A 195 12.91 3.67 -3.01
C ILE A 195 13.81 4.90 -3.09
N PHE A 196 15.11 4.76 -2.87
CA PHE A 196 16.07 5.87 -3.06
C PHE A 196 16.13 6.35 -4.51
N VAL A 197 16.11 5.42 -5.48
CA VAL A 197 16.04 5.76 -6.91
C VAL A 197 14.75 6.53 -7.23
N ALA A 198 13.60 6.05 -6.76
CA ALA A 198 12.32 6.73 -6.96
C ALA A 198 12.31 8.12 -6.32
N ALA A 199 12.77 8.25 -5.07
CA ALA A 199 12.88 9.53 -4.37
C ALA A 199 13.82 10.51 -5.10
N TYR A 200 14.94 10.02 -5.64
CA TYR A 200 15.86 10.84 -6.42
C TYR A 200 15.23 11.32 -7.74
N VAL A 201 14.49 10.46 -8.45
CA VAL A 201 13.75 10.85 -9.66
C VAL A 201 12.71 11.93 -9.33
N LEU A 202 11.94 11.75 -8.25
CA LEU A 202 10.97 12.74 -7.78
C LEU A 202 11.65 14.06 -7.40
N TYR A 203 12.81 14.01 -6.73
CA TYR A 203 13.61 15.18 -6.44
C TYR A 203 14.03 15.92 -7.71
N LYS A 204 14.54 15.21 -8.74
CA LYS A 204 14.90 15.82 -10.02
C LYS A 204 13.70 16.45 -10.72
N ILE A 205 12.53 15.82 -10.65
CA ILE A 205 11.28 16.38 -11.18
C ILE A 205 10.87 17.64 -10.40
N ALA A 206 10.94 17.63 -9.07
CA ALA A 206 10.66 18.80 -8.23
C ALA A 206 11.58 19.97 -8.57
N MET A 207 12.87 19.70 -8.79
CA MET A 207 13.83 20.74 -9.20
C MET A 207 13.53 21.32 -10.59
N ALA A 208 12.97 20.51 -11.50
CA ALA A 208 12.66 20.94 -12.87
C ALA A 208 11.30 21.62 -13.03
N LYS A 209 10.29 21.21 -12.24
CA LYS A 209 8.88 21.65 -12.40
C LYS A 209 8.34 22.41 -11.19
N GLY A 210 9.06 22.42 -10.07
CA GLY A 210 8.64 23.00 -8.81
C GLY A 210 7.94 21.99 -7.89
N LEU A 211 8.09 22.19 -6.58
CA LEU A 211 7.50 21.32 -5.55
C LEU A 211 5.96 21.32 -5.62
N ALA A 212 5.33 22.47 -5.80
CA ALA A 212 3.86 22.58 -5.89
C ALA A 212 3.32 21.76 -7.07
N TRP A 213 4.00 21.79 -8.22
CA TRP A 213 3.64 20.97 -9.37
C TRP A 213 3.74 19.48 -9.04
N LEU A 214 4.84 19.05 -8.41
CA LEU A 214 5.03 17.64 -8.04
C LEU A 214 3.97 17.18 -7.05
N VAL A 215 3.64 18.00 -6.05
CA VAL A 215 2.60 17.69 -5.07
C VAL A 215 1.24 17.56 -5.75
N CYS A 216 0.85 18.49 -6.61
CA CYS A 216 -0.45 18.44 -7.27
C CYS A 216 -0.56 17.27 -8.28
N ILE A 217 0.52 16.92 -8.98
CA ILE A 217 0.49 15.88 -10.02
C ILE A 217 0.72 14.48 -9.48
N TYR A 218 1.57 14.33 -8.46
CA TYR A 218 1.99 13.03 -7.94
C TYR A 218 1.68 12.88 -6.45
N GLY A 219 2.00 13.88 -5.63
CA GLY A 219 1.86 13.79 -4.18
C GLY A 219 0.43 13.57 -3.70
N VAL A 220 -0.53 14.38 -4.16
CA VAL A 220 -1.94 14.26 -3.76
C VAL A 220 -2.57 12.96 -4.30
N PRO A 221 -2.38 12.57 -5.58
CA PRO A 221 -2.80 11.24 -6.04
C PRO A 221 -2.20 10.09 -5.22
N LEU A 222 -0.91 10.15 -4.84
CA LEU A 222 -0.28 9.14 -4.00
C LEU A 222 -0.90 9.08 -2.60
N LEU A 223 -1.25 10.23 -2.00
CA LEU A 223 -1.99 10.26 -0.73
C LEU A 223 -3.35 9.56 -0.84
N ILE A 224 -4.03 9.69 -1.98
CA ILE A 224 -5.30 8.99 -2.25
C ILE A 224 -5.06 7.48 -2.40
N VAL A 225 -3.99 7.05 -3.07
CA VAL A 225 -3.59 5.63 -3.12
C VAL A 225 -3.41 5.08 -1.71
N ASN A 226 -2.65 5.77 -0.86
CA ASN A 226 -2.43 5.37 0.53
C ASN A 226 -3.76 5.27 1.31
N ALA A 227 -4.64 6.26 1.15
CA ALA A 227 -5.95 6.26 1.79
C ALA A 227 -6.83 5.10 1.33
N LEU A 228 -6.85 4.81 0.02
CA LEU A 228 -7.64 3.70 -0.52
C LEU A 228 -7.09 2.34 -0.09
N VAL A 229 -5.77 2.15 -0.11
CA VAL A 229 -5.12 0.92 0.39
C VAL A 229 -5.47 0.68 1.86
N VAL A 230 -5.33 1.70 2.71
CA VAL A 230 -5.71 1.59 4.13
C VAL A 230 -7.21 1.36 4.31
N THR A 231 -8.05 1.99 3.49
CA THR A 231 -9.51 1.80 3.54
C THR A 231 -9.88 0.36 3.21
N ILE A 232 -9.40 -0.15 2.07
CA ILE A 232 -9.73 -1.50 1.59
C ILE A 232 -9.31 -2.54 2.63
N THR A 233 -8.06 -2.45 3.11
CA THR A 233 -7.51 -3.39 4.10
C THR A 233 -8.21 -3.27 5.44
N SER A 234 -8.46 -2.05 5.95
CA SER A 234 -9.22 -1.88 7.20
C SER A 234 -10.60 -2.51 7.09
N LEU A 235 -11.34 -2.26 5.99
CA LEU A 235 -12.67 -2.83 5.80
C LEU A 235 -12.66 -4.37 5.75
N GLN A 236 -11.60 -4.96 5.21
CA GLN A 236 -11.42 -6.42 5.17
C GLN A 236 -11.11 -7.04 6.53
N HIS A 237 -10.51 -6.29 7.46
CA HIS A 237 -9.97 -6.83 8.71
C HIS A 237 -10.68 -6.37 9.99
N THR A 238 -11.50 -5.31 9.97
CA THR A 238 -12.03 -4.70 11.21
C THR A 238 -13.53 -4.88 11.43
N HIS A 239 -14.18 -5.83 10.76
CA HIS A 239 -15.61 -6.09 10.98
C HIS A 239 -15.84 -6.80 12.32
N VAL A 240 -16.90 -6.42 13.06
CA VAL A 240 -17.20 -6.95 14.41
C VAL A 240 -17.45 -8.47 14.45
N ALA A 241 -17.83 -9.05 13.32
CA ALA A 241 -18.05 -10.48 13.16
C ALA A 241 -16.80 -11.26 12.71
N LEU A 242 -15.67 -10.59 12.51
CA LEU A 242 -14.39 -11.22 12.19
C LEU A 242 -13.58 -11.39 13.49
N PRO A 243 -13.59 -12.60 14.10
CA PRO A 243 -12.85 -12.85 15.33
C PRO A 243 -11.35 -12.77 15.08
N HIS A 244 -10.63 -12.39 16.13
CA HIS A 244 -9.18 -12.60 16.22
C HIS A 244 -8.92 -13.59 17.35
N TYR A 245 -8.03 -14.54 17.09
CA TYR A 245 -7.76 -15.67 17.96
C TYR A 245 -6.37 -15.54 18.58
N ASP A 246 -6.27 -15.88 19.86
CA ASP A 246 -4.98 -16.10 20.49
C ASP A 246 -4.43 -17.50 20.15
N SER A 247 -3.22 -17.77 20.59
CA SER A 247 -2.53 -19.05 20.39
C SER A 247 -3.24 -20.29 20.96
N SER A 248 -4.26 -20.14 21.81
CA SER A 248 -5.05 -21.28 22.33
C SER A 248 -6.14 -21.73 21.37
N GLU A 249 -6.64 -20.83 20.52
CA GLU A 249 -7.73 -21.09 19.58
C GLU A 249 -7.32 -20.99 18.12
N TRP A 250 -6.24 -20.27 17.79
CA TRP A 250 -5.83 -20.05 16.41
C TRP A 250 -5.32 -21.35 15.76
N ASP A 251 -5.87 -21.66 14.59
CA ASP A 251 -5.36 -22.66 13.66
C ASP A 251 -5.53 -22.15 12.23
N TRP A 252 -4.86 -22.80 11.28
CA TRP A 252 -4.84 -22.37 9.86
C TRP A 252 -6.22 -22.38 9.18
N LEU A 253 -7.22 -23.10 9.72
CA LEU A 253 -8.58 -23.11 9.16
C LEU A 253 -9.45 -22.00 9.74
N ARG A 254 -9.20 -21.60 11.00
CA ARG A 254 -9.87 -20.48 11.68
C ARG A 254 -9.29 -19.14 11.29
N GLY A 255 -8.00 -19.10 10.94
CA GLY A 255 -7.29 -17.95 10.40
C GLY A 255 -6.36 -18.33 9.26
#